data_AF-A0A1D8T6B4-F1
#
_entry.id   AF-A0A1D8T6B4-F1
#
_cell.length_a   1.000
_cell.length_b   1.000
_cell.length_c   1.000
_cell.angle_alpha   90.00
_cell.angle_beta   90.00
_cell.angle_gamma   90.00
#
_symmetry.space_group_name_H-M   'P 1'
#
loop_
_entity.id
_entity.type
_entity.pdbx_description
1 polymer ?
#
loop_
_entity_poly.entity_id
_entity_poly.type
_entity_poly.pdbx_seq_one_letter_code
_entity_poly.pdbx_strand_id
1 'polypeptide(L)'
;MSRLLRAYRATGADLPFGNVLPAHDVAMEGYFWRFTQPATGEVVIALAGINRAADGHWSTLGLAGHPAPFVRTSAHPDGSADRSGLGAFAGDAFHGSDDRLRVNLGPDARLDVRITGQVGWPRRRLGGSSFFHSLPALNQYWHPWLLGGRVEGSAVLGDTEIDLDGSQVYGEKNWGKGGFPESWWWGQAQGFADRRACVAFAGGEVVLGRLRTEVTSLVVVLPDGALVRLCNPITSPVRAHVTDERWSLKGRSRTWSIEIEGRSPLGAAHVLPVPLPTERRNIPGALEHLGGSMSVTVRRHGKLVWADESPLAALEHGGISRARAELLRRGAEAGATSAPPVS
;
A
#
# COMPACT_ATOMS: atom_id res chain seq x y z
N MET A 1 -4.73 -20.07 -19.73
CA MET A 1 -4.77 -18.66 -20.19
C MET A 1 -4.23 -18.56 -21.61
N SER A 2 -4.88 -17.83 -22.51
CA SER A 2 -4.43 -17.69 -23.91
C SER A 2 -3.15 -16.84 -24.04
N ARG A 3 -2.40 -17.00 -25.13
CA ARG A 3 -1.18 -16.21 -25.40
C ARG A 3 -1.48 -14.71 -25.49
N LEU A 4 -2.62 -14.34 -26.09
CA LEU A 4 -3.08 -12.96 -26.19
C LEU A 4 -3.39 -12.34 -24.82
N LEU A 5 -4.10 -13.05 -23.94
CA LEU A 5 -4.40 -12.53 -22.60
C LEU A 5 -3.13 -12.39 -21.75
N ARG A 6 -2.15 -13.30 -21.90
CA ARG A 6 -0.83 -13.15 -21.25
C ARG A 6 -0.08 -11.91 -21.76
N ALA A 7 -0.07 -11.67 -23.08
CA ALA A 7 0.60 -10.51 -23.67
C ALA A 7 -0.08 -9.18 -23.27
N TYR A 8 -1.42 -9.17 -23.17
CA TYR A 8 -2.17 -8.02 -22.66
C TYR A 8 -1.84 -7.76 -21.17
N ARG A 9 -1.82 -8.79 -20.33
CA ARG A 9 -1.43 -8.66 -18.92
C ARG A 9 0.02 -8.22 -18.70
N ALA A 10 0.94 -8.57 -19.59
CA ALA A 10 2.32 -8.08 -19.58
C ALA A 10 2.44 -6.56 -19.83
N THR A 11 1.35 -5.87 -20.17
CA THR A 11 1.29 -4.39 -20.18
C THR A 11 0.90 -3.79 -18.82
N GLY A 12 0.60 -4.62 -17.82
CA GLY A 12 -0.03 -4.25 -16.55
C GLY A 12 -1.55 -4.22 -16.59
N ALA A 13 -2.18 -4.30 -17.77
CA ALA A 13 -3.64 -4.26 -17.87
C ALA A 13 -4.34 -5.59 -17.57
N ASP A 14 -5.59 -5.51 -17.16
CA ASP A 14 -6.48 -6.61 -16.90
C ASP A 14 -7.86 -6.42 -17.53
N LEU A 15 -8.50 -7.55 -17.85
CA LEU A 15 -9.85 -7.52 -18.40
C LEU A 15 -10.82 -6.89 -17.37
N PRO A 16 -11.83 -6.12 -17.80
CA PRO A 16 -12.85 -5.60 -16.91
C PRO A 16 -13.45 -6.73 -16.06
N PHE A 17 -13.52 -6.53 -14.74
CA PHE A 17 -14.00 -7.51 -13.76
C PHE A 17 -13.17 -8.81 -13.65
N GLY A 18 -11.98 -8.84 -14.26
CA GLY A 18 -11.00 -9.93 -14.15
C GLY A 18 -10.29 -9.98 -12.78
N ASN A 19 -9.50 -11.03 -12.58
CA ASN A 19 -8.68 -11.19 -11.38
C ASN A 19 -7.33 -10.49 -11.54
N VAL A 20 -7.10 -9.40 -10.80
CA VAL A 20 -5.87 -8.59 -10.88
C VAL A 20 -4.76 -9.05 -9.93
N LEU A 21 -5.02 -10.04 -9.06
CA LEU A 21 -4.05 -10.54 -8.07
C LEU A 21 -2.81 -11.23 -8.69
N PRO A 22 -2.96 -12.10 -9.71
CA PRO A 22 -1.82 -12.77 -10.33
C PRO A 22 -0.80 -11.77 -10.87
N ALA A 23 0.45 -12.21 -10.97
CA ALA A 23 1.54 -11.41 -11.50
C ALA A 23 1.23 -10.88 -12.91
N HIS A 24 1.73 -9.68 -13.18
CA HIS A 24 1.67 -9.02 -14.47
C HIS A 24 2.99 -9.16 -15.24
N ASP A 25 4.10 -9.42 -14.55
CA ASP A 25 5.46 -9.44 -15.11
C ASP A 25 5.75 -8.10 -15.81
N VAL A 26 5.64 -7.01 -15.04
CA VAL A 26 5.97 -5.64 -15.45
C VAL A 26 7.34 -5.24 -14.89
N ALA A 27 7.67 -3.94 -14.80
CA ALA A 27 8.98 -3.51 -14.28
C ALA A 27 9.08 -3.66 -12.76
N MET A 28 7.97 -3.43 -12.05
CA MET A 28 7.85 -3.58 -10.61
C MET A 28 6.41 -3.94 -10.21
N GLU A 29 6.28 -4.88 -9.27
CA GLU A 29 5.02 -5.23 -8.60
C GLU A 29 5.24 -5.14 -7.07
N GLY A 30 4.59 -4.18 -6.42
CA GLY A 30 4.60 -4.00 -4.97
C GLY A 30 3.49 -4.78 -4.29
N TYR A 31 3.85 -5.52 -3.25
CA TYR A 31 2.94 -6.23 -2.36
C TYR A 31 3.15 -5.69 -0.94
N PHE A 32 2.07 -5.37 -0.25
CA PHE A 32 2.11 -4.71 1.05
C PHE A 32 1.04 -5.30 1.97
N TRP A 33 1.45 -5.65 3.18
CA TRP A 33 0.57 -6.07 4.27
C TRP A 33 0.77 -5.12 5.45
N ARG A 34 -0.34 -4.76 6.08
CA ARG A 34 -0.36 -3.96 7.32
C ARG A 34 -1.19 -4.67 8.38
N PHE A 35 -0.62 -4.76 9.57
CA PHE A 35 -1.24 -5.29 10.77
C PHE A 35 -1.46 -4.14 11.74
N THR A 36 -2.58 -4.15 12.46
CA THR A 36 -2.97 -3.06 13.37
C THR A 36 -3.67 -3.62 14.60
N GLN A 37 -3.13 -3.32 15.78
CA GLN A 37 -3.68 -3.71 17.08
C GLN A 37 -4.20 -2.46 17.82
N PRO A 38 -5.49 -2.11 17.69
CA PRO A 38 -6.02 -0.86 18.24
C PRO A 38 -6.01 -0.79 19.77
N ALA A 39 -5.83 -1.93 20.45
CA ALA A 39 -5.77 -2.00 21.91
C ALA A 39 -4.42 -1.55 22.50
N THR A 40 -3.32 -1.73 21.76
CA THR A 40 -1.96 -1.40 22.19
C THR A 40 -1.36 -0.22 21.44
N GLY A 41 -1.89 0.10 20.25
CA GLY A 41 -1.29 1.07 19.33
C GLY A 41 -0.30 0.44 18.35
N GLU A 42 0.02 -0.86 18.49
CA GLU A 42 0.98 -1.54 17.64
C GLU A 42 0.51 -1.63 16.19
N VAL A 43 1.43 -1.30 15.28
CA VAL A 43 1.29 -1.40 13.83
C VAL A 43 2.56 -2.02 13.29
N VAL A 44 2.43 -3.06 12.49
CA VAL A 44 3.54 -3.69 11.78
C VAL A 44 3.20 -3.71 10.29
N ILE A 45 4.15 -3.30 9.44
CA ILE A 45 4.03 -3.43 7.98
C ILE A 45 5.13 -4.34 7.44
N ALA A 46 4.78 -5.07 6.38
CA ALA A 46 5.71 -5.89 5.62
C ALA A 46 5.45 -5.70 4.12
N LEU A 47 6.52 -5.48 3.36
CA LEU A 47 6.45 -5.18 1.94
C LEU A 47 7.47 -5.98 1.11
N ALA A 48 7.07 -6.30 -0.11
CA ALA A 48 7.92 -6.88 -1.15
C ALA A 48 7.63 -6.22 -2.50
N GLY A 49 8.59 -5.49 -3.05
CA GLY A 49 8.61 -5.04 -4.43
C GLY A 49 9.34 -6.04 -5.30
N ILE A 50 8.63 -6.80 -6.14
CA ILE A 50 9.22 -7.73 -7.10
C ILE A 50 9.60 -6.95 -8.35
N ASN A 51 10.90 -6.86 -8.62
CA ASN A 51 11.49 -5.99 -9.62
C ASN A 51 12.07 -6.80 -10.78
N ARG A 52 11.91 -6.32 -12.02
CA ARG A 52 12.51 -6.95 -13.20
C ARG A 52 13.69 -6.14 -13.73
N ALA A 53 14.83 -6.82 -13.86
CA ALA A 53 16.04 -6.36 -14.55
C ALA A 53 16.23 -7.14 -15.87
N ALA A 54 17.32 -6.86 -16.61
CA ALA A 54 17.60 -7.51 -17.89
C ALA A 54 18.04 -8.99 -17.75
N ASP A 55 18.60 -9.34 -16.60
CA ASP A 55 19.21 -10.62 -16.24
C ASP A 55 18.31 -11.50 -15.35
N GLY A 56 17.15 -10.99 -14.92
CA GLY A 56 16.19 -11.72 -14.11
C GLY A 56 15.36 -10.80 -13.21
N HIS A 57 14.78 -11.38 -12.15
CA HIS A 57 14.07 -10.65 -11.11
C HIS A 57 14.93 -10.49 -9.86
N TRP A 58 14.60 -9.50 -9.04
CA TRP A 58 15.14 -9.25 -7.70
C TRP A 58 14.03 -8.65 -6.83
N SER A 59 14.29 -8.37 -5.54
CA SER A 59 13.26 -7.76 -4.69
C SER A 59 13.73 -6.67 -3.73
N THR A 60 12.87 -5.68 -3.55
CA THR A 60 12.92 -4.70 -2.46
C THR A 60 12.10 -5.26 -1.31
N LEU A 61 12.73 -5.62 -0.19
CA LEU A 61 12.04 -6.15 0.98
C LEU A 61 12.03 -5.11 2.11
N GLY A 62 10.97 -5.08 2.91
CA GLY A 62 10.88 -4.20 4.08
C GLY A 62 9.99 -4.75 5.19
N LEU A 63 10.39 -4.47 6.43
CA LEU A 63 9.64 -4.71 7.66
C LEU A 63 9.78 -3.45 8.55
N ALA A 64 8.69 -2.86 9.02
CA ALA A 64 8.71 -1.66 9.85
C ALA A 64 7.58 -1.65 10.89
N GLY A 65 7.71 -0.83 11.93
CA GLY A 65 6.82 -0.82 13.09
C GLY A 65 6.47 0.56 13.63
N HIS A 66 5.43 0.60 14.46
CA HIS A 66 5.03 1.75 15.27
C HIS A 66 4.28 1.22 16.51
N PRO A 67 4.47 1.80 17.72
CA PRO A 67 5.20 3.04 18.02
C PRO A 67 6.72 2.90 18.10
N ALA A 68 7.26 1.68 18.19
CA ALA A 68 8.70 1.46 18.17
C ALA A 68 9.31 1.96 16.83
N PRO A 69 10.30 2.87 16.84
CA PRO A 69 10.85 3.48 15.62
C PRO A 69 11.79 2.49 14.90
N PHE A 70 11.20 1.53 14.18
CA PHE A 70 11.94 0.43 13.54
C PHE A 70 11.68 0.34 12.04
N VAL A 71 12.76 0.18 11.27
CA VAL A 71 12.70 -0.27 9.88
C VAL A 71 13.92 -1.10 9.52
N ARG A 72 13.67 -2.26 8.90
CA ARG A 72 14.68 -3.08 8.23
C ARG A 72 14.27 -3.23 6.77
N THR A 73 15.19 -2.95 5.85
CA THR A 73 14.97 -3.13 4.40
C THR A 73 16.13 -3.88 3.76
N SER A 74 15.87 -4.52 2.63
CA SER A 74 16.90 -5.22 1.84
C SER A 74 16.67 -5.03 0.33
N ALA A 75 17.75 -5.08 -0.43
CA ALA A 75 17.72 -5.36 -1.87
C ALA A 75 18.17 -6.82 -2.04
N HIS A 76 17.21 -7.73 -2.04
CA HIS A 76 17.46 -9.16 -2.08
C HIS A 76 17.70 -9.62 -3.54
N PRO A 77 18.70 -10.48 -3.81
CA PRO A 77 19.08 -10.85 -5.17
C PRO A 77 17.95 -11.55 -5.93
N ASP A 78 17.16 -12.37 -5.24
CA ASP A 78 16.00 -13.07 -5.80
C ASP A 78 14.68 -12.31 -5.58
N GLY A 79 13.73 -12.53 -6.48
CA GLY A 79 12.33 -12.13 -6.32
C GLY A 79 11.44 -12.87 -7.32
N SER A 80 10.25 -13.27 -6.91
CA SER A 80 9.24 -13.83 -7.80
C SER A 80 7.82 -13.56 -7.29
N ALA A 81 6.84 -13.63 -8.19
CA ALA A 81 5.43 -13.39 -7.90
C ALA A 81 4.56 -14.51 -8.48
N ASP A 82 3.49 -14.88 -7.79
CA ASP A 82 2.58 -15.95 -8.25
C ASP A 82 1.84 -15.52 -9.52
N ARG A 83 1.90 -16.38 -10.54
CA ARG A 83 1.26 -16.19 -11.85
C ARG A 83 -0.19 -16.74 -11.90
N SER A 84 -0.72 -17.24 -10.78
CA SER A 84 -2.04 -17.88 -10.68
C SER A 84 -2.99 -17.26 -9.64
N GLY A 85 -2.47 -16.77 -8.51
CA GLY A 85 -3.15 -16.06 -7.44
C GLY A 85 -2.32 -14.91 -6.87
N LEU A 86 -2.57 -14.50 -5.63
CA LEU A 86 -1.71 -13.52 -4.95
C LEU A 86 -0.48 -14.24 -4.37
N GLY A 87 0.72 -13.74 -4.65
CA GLY A 87 1.89 -14.11 -3.88
C GLY A 87 3.16 -13.38 -4.29
N ALA A 88 4.07 -13.21 -3.33
CA ALA A 88 5.39 -12.59 -3.49
C ALA A 88 6.43 -13.33 -2.65
N PHE A 89 7.58 -13.66 -3.26
CA PHE A 89 8.57 -14.58 -2.70
C PHE A 89 9.99 -14.12 -3.00
N ALA A 90 10.89 -14.25 -2.02
CA ALA A 90 12.31 -13.90 -2.15
C ALA A 90 13.16 -14.84 -1.26
N GLY A 91 13.51 -16.01 -1.79
CA GLY A 91 14.22 -17.06 -1.05
C GLY A 91 13.53 -17.40 0.27
N ASP A 92 14.33 -17.62 1.32
CA ASP A 92 13.86 -17.80 2.69
C ASP A 92 13.56 -16.46 3.41
N ALA A 93 13.88 -15.32 2.78
CA ALA A 93 13.78 -13.99 3.40
C ALA A 93 12.35 -13.41 3.36
N PHE A 94 11.53 -13.80 2.37
CA PHE A 94 10.15 -13.35 2.26
C PHE A 94 9.27 -14.38 1.57
N HIS A 95 8.11 -14.70 2.15
CA HIS A 95 7.09 -15.55 1.55
C HIS A 95 5.69 -15.06 1.96
N GLY A 96 5.02 -14.31 1.09
CA GLY A 96 3.65 -13.84 1.26
C GLY A 96 2.67 -14.50 0.30
N SER A 97 1.63 -15.14 0.81
CA SER A 97 0.41 -15.55 0.12
C SER A 97 -0.76 -14.63 0.51
N ASP A 98 -1.99 -14.99 0.11
CA ASP A 98 -3.19 -14.34 0.60
C ASP A 98 -3.47 -14.65 2.09
N ASP A 99 -3.19 -15.88 2.53
CA ASP A 99 -3.51 -16.40 3.87
C ASP A 99 -2.32 -16.46 4.85
N ARG A 100 -1.08 -16.27 4.40
CA ARG A 100 0.11 -16.36 5.25
C ARG A 100 1.19 -15.36 4.83
N LEU A 101 1.90 -14.81 5.81
CA LEU A 101 3.10 -14.03 5.55
C LEU A 101 4.25 -14.43 6.46
N ARG A 102 5.41 -14.68 5.84
CA ARG A 102 6.69 -14.90 6.50
C ARG A 102 7.72 -13.90 6.01
N VAL A 103 8.48 -13.34 6.95
CA VAL A 103 9.59 -12.43 6.70
C VAL A 103 10.75 -12.77 7.64
N ASN A 104 11.95 -12.81 7.10
CA ASN A 104 13.19 -13.00 7.84
C ASN A 104 14.31 -12.17 7.21
N LEU A 105 14.49 -10.94 7.69
CA LEU A 105 15.51 -10.00 7.22
C LEU A 105 16.72 -9.90 8.18
N GLY A 106 16.78 -10.76 9.19
CA GLY A 106 17.78 -10.74 10.26
C GLY A 106 17.19 -11.27 11.58
N PRO A 107 18.04 -11.53 12.61
CA PRO A 107 17.56 -11.97 13.92
C PRO A 107 16.62 -10.94 14.59
N ASP A 108 16.79 -9.66 14.27
CA ASP A 108 16.07 -8.48 14.74
C ASP A 108 14.87 -8.08 13.85
N ALA A 109 14.57 -8.84 12.79
CA ALA A 109 13.61 -8.44 11.76
C ALA A 109 12.84 -9.64 11.20
N ARG A 110 11.86 -10.13 11.98
CA ARG A 110 11.10 -11.35 11.66
C ARG A 110 9.58 -11.15 11.76
N LEU A 111 8.84 -11.94 11.00
CA LEU A 111 7.37 -12.03 11.04
C LEU A 111 6.98 -13.45 10.60
N ASP A 112 6.10 -14.13 11.33
CA ASP A 112 5.37 -15.32 10.84
C ASP A 112 3.93 -15.21 11.29
N VAL A 113 3.03 -14.96 10.34
CA VAL A 113 1.61 -14.73 10.62
C VAL A 113 0.70 -15.50 9.67
N ARG A 114 -0.40 -15.99 10.22
CA ARG A 114 -1.55 -16.55 9.50
C ARG A 114 -2.68 -15.55 9.50
N ILE A 115 -3.34 -15.38 8.36
CA ILE A 115 -4.48 -14.50 8.16
C ILE A 115 -5.76 -15.34 8.15
N THR A 116 -6.72 -14.95 8.98
CA THR A 116 -8.03 -15.63 9.10
C THR A 116 -9.19 -14.64 8.92
N GLY A 117 -10.39 -15.14 8.61
CA GLY A 117 -11.59 -14.29 8.49
C GLY A 117 -11.50 -13.17 7.43
N GLN A 118 -10.77 -13.41 6.34
CA GLN A 118 -10.49 -12.41 5.30
C GLN A 118 -11.74 -11.71 4.76
N VAL A 119 -11.70 -10.38 4.71
CA VAL A 119 -12.65 -9.52 3.98
C VAL A 119 -11.98 -9.09 2.68
N GLY A 120 -12.03 -9.98 1.69
CA GLY A 120 -11.44 -9.74 0.37
C GLY A 120 -12.24 -8.77 -0.51
N TRP A 121 -11.66 -8.33 -1.62
CA TRP A 121 -12.38 -7.52 -2.61
C TRP A 121 -13.61 -8.25 -3.19
N PRO A 122 -14.79 -7.60 -3.28
CA PRO A 122 -15.98 -8.25 -3.78
C PRO A 122 -15.86 -8.69 -5.25
N ARG A 123 -16.20 -9.96 -5.51
CA ARG A 123 -16.19 -10.57 -6.86
C ARG A 123 -17.05 -9.75 -7.84
N ARG A 124 -16.66 -9.75 -9.12
CA ARG A 124 -17.35 -9.06 -10.23
C ARG A 124 -17.46 -7.52 -10.07
N ARG A 125 -16.63 -6.90 -9.22
CA ARG A 125 -16.43 -5.44 -9.20
C ARG A 125 -15.11 -5.08 -9.88
N LEU A 126 -15.04 -3.91 -10.53
CA LEU A 126 -13.76 -3.31 -10.92
C LEU A 126 -12.89 -3.10 -9.68
N GLY A 127 -11.56 -3.28 -9.80
CA GLY A 127 -10.59 -3.11 -8.71
C GLY A 127 -10.38 -1.64 -8.28
N GLY A 128 -9.32 -1.40 -7.49
CA GLY A 128 -8.98 -0.08 -6.91
C GLY A 128 -8.99 1.03 -7.95
N SER A 129 -8.06 0.97 -8.90
CA SER A 129 -7.96 1.84 -10.10
C SER A 129 -9.12 1.74 -11.11
N SER A 130 -10.31 1.20 -10.77
CA SER A 130 -11.48 1.25 -11.66
C SER A 130 -11.26 0.60 -13.04
N PHE A 131 -11.80 1.23 -14.11
CA PHE A 131 -11.56 0.88 -15.50
C PHE A 131 -10.11 1.15 -15.96
N PHE A 132 -9.30 1.92 -15.21
CA PHE A 132 -7.90 2.16 -15.56
C PHE A 132 -7.09 0.85 -15.53
N HIS A 133 -7.53 -0.14 -14.74
CA HIS A 133 -7.02 -1.52 -14.81
C HIS A 133 -7.06 -2.10 -16.23
N SER A 134 -7.96 -1.67 -17.11
CA SER A 134 -8.04 -2.18 -18.49
C SER A 134 -7.28 -1.33 -19.53
N LEU A 135 -6.63 -0.24 -19.13
CA LEU A 135 -5.77 0.53 -20.03
C LEU A 135 -4.34 -0.04 -19.99
N PRO A 136 -3.72 -0.38 -21.13
CA PRO A 136 -2.37 -0.94 -21.16
C PRO A 136 -1.30 0.11 -20.85
N ALA A 137 -0.21 -0.35 -20.24
CA ALA A 137 1.04 0.38 -20.06
C ALA A 137 0.94 1.70 -19.28
N LEU A 138 0.00 1.81 -18.32
CA LEU A 138 0.06 2.88 -17.33
C LEU A 138 1.34 2.79 -16.50
N ASN A 139 1.79 3.95 -16.00
CA ASN A 139 2.95 4.03 -15.11
C ASN A 139 2.69 3.31 -13.77
N GLN A 140 1.47 3.39 -13.23
CA GLN A 140 1.09 2.72 -11.99
C GLN A 140 -0.37 2.24 -12.00
N TYR A 141 -0.63 1.11 -11.33
CA TYR A 141 -1.94 0.56 -10.99
C TYR A 141 -1.97 0.25 -9.50
N TRP A 142 -3.17 0.24 -8.89
CA TRP A 142 -3.35 0.01 -7.46
C TRP A 142 -4.61 -0.82 -7.16
N HIS A 143 -4.49 -1.75 -6.21
CA HIS A 143 -5.59 -2.56 -5.75
C HIS A 143 -5.43 -3.02 -4.28
N PRO A 144 -6.30 -2.55 -3.36
CA PRO A 144 -6.46 -3.19 -2.07
C PRO A 144 -7.25 -4.49 -2.25
N TRP A 145 -6.60 -5.62 -2.00
CA TRP A 145 -7.21 -6.95 -2.20
C TRP A 145 -7.78 -7.52 -0.90
N LEU A 146 -7.22 -7.13 0.25
CA LEU A 146 -7.65 -7.50 1.59
C LEU A 146 -8.00 -6.25 2.38
N LEU A 147 -9.28 -6.12 2.72
CA LEU A 147 -9.88 -4.94 3.36
C LEU A 147 -10.17 -5.16 4.86
N GLY A 148 -9.80 -6.32 5.38
CA GLY A 148 -10.07 -6.74 6.75
C GLY A 148 -9.76 -8.21 6.95
N GLY A 149 -9.65 -8.62 8.20
CA GLY A 149 -9.35 -9.98 8.61
C GLY A 149 -8.88 -9.99 10.06
N ARG A 150 -8.42 -11.14 10.51
CA ARG A 150 -7.70 -11.32 11.78
C ARG A 150 -6.36 -12.01 11.53
N VAL A 151 -5.47 -11.85 12.49
CA VAL A 151 -4.09 -12.36 12.44
C VAL A 151 -3.89 -13.33 13.59
N GLU A 152 -3.05 -14.33 13.36
CA GLU A 152 -2.44 -15.17 14.38
C GLU A 152 -0.93 -15.20 14.14
N GLY A 153 -0.11 -15.04 15.17
CA GLY A 153 1.36 -15.03 15.09
C GLY A 153 2.01 -13.76 15.64
N SER A 154 3.32 -13.61 15.43
CA SER A 154 4.12 -12.53 16.03
C SER A 154 5.14 -11.91 15.06
N ALA A 155 5.68 -10.76 15.46
CA ALA A 155 6.80 -10.09 14.82
C ALA A 155 7.95 -9.87 15.80
N VAL A 156 9.18 -9.79 15.30
CA VAL A 156 10.37 -9.32 16.04
C VAL A 156 10.92 -8.11 15.32
N LEU A 157 10.92 -6.96 16.01
CA LEU A 157 11.39 -5.67 15.52
C LEU A 157 12.44 -5.11 16.50
N GLY A 158 13.72 -5.21 16.15
CA GLY A 158 14.81 -4.90 17.06
C GLY A 158 14.86 -5.90 18.21
N ASP A 159 14.87 -5.40 19.44
CA ASP A 159 14.81 -6.18 20.67
C ASP A 159 13.37 -6.49 21.13
N THR A 160 12.34 -6.03 20.41
CA THR A 160 10.93 -6.18 20.78
C THR A 160 10.28 -7.33 20.02
N GLU A 161 9.67 -8.28 20.76
CA GLU A 161 8.68 -9.21 20.22
C GLU A 161 7.28 -8.64 20.38
N ILE A 162 6.49 -8.66 19.30
CA ILE A 162 5.14 -8.09 19.20
C ILE A 162 4.17 -9.23 18.92
N ASP A 163 3.26 -9.48 19.85
CA ASP A 163 2.10 -10.35 19.64
C ASP A 163 1.10 -9.67 18.70
N LEU A 164 0.78 -10.33 17.59
CA LEU A 164 -0.18 -9.85 16.59
C LEU A 164 -1.51 -10.61 16.64
N ASP A 165 -1.74 -11.52 17.58
CA ASP A 165 -2.97 -12.28 17.70
C ASP A 165 -4.21 -11.36 17.80
N GLY A 166 -5.20 -11.65 16.94
CA GLY A 166 -6.43 -10.87 16.83
C GLY A 166 -6.29 -9.48 16.19
N SER A 167 -5.09 -9.08 15.75
CA SER A 167 -4.88 -7.81 15.03
C SER A 167 -5.75 -7.72 13.77
N GLN A 168 -6.12 -6.50 13.40
CA GLN A 168 -6.71 -6.24 12.08
C GLN A 168 -5.62 -6.33 11.01
N VAL A 169 -6.00 -6.73 9.80
CA VAL A 169 -5.09 -6.80 8.64
C VAL A 169 -5.67 -6.10 7.43
N TYR A 170 -4.79 -5.43 6.69
CA TYR A 170 -5.01 -4.89 5.36
C TYR A 170 -3.93 -5.43 4.42
N GLY A 171 -4.27 -5.61 3.15
CA GLY A 171 -3.33 -6.04 2.12
C GLY A 171 -3.63 -5.43 0.76
N GLU A 172 -2.59 -4.98 0.09
CA GLU A 172 -2.69 -4.41 -1.26
C GLU A 172 -1.61 -4.90 -2.23
N LYS A 173 -1.87 -4.59 -3.50
CA LYS A 173 -0.95 -4.79 -4.61
C LYS A 173 -0.92 -3.51 -5.45
N ASN A 174 0.27 -3.03 -5.78
CA ASN A 174 0.50 -2.03 -6.80
C ASN A 174 1.46 -2.57 -7.87
N TRP A 175 1.42 -2.05 -9.08
CA TRP A 175 2.34 -2.48 -10.14
C TRP A 175 2.48 -1.40 -11.21
N GLY A 176 3.57 -1.45 -11.99
CA GLY A 176 3.87 -0.40 -12.95
C GLY A 176 4.87 -0.79 -14.03
N LYS A 177 4.74 -0.16 -15.20
CA LYS A 177 5.73 -0.31 -16.29
C LYS A 177 7.00 0.53 -16.05
N GLY A 178 6.92 1.58 -15.23
CA GLY A 178 8.02 2.54 -15.01
C GLY A 178 8.59 2.60 -13.59
N GLY A 179 8.12 1.77 -12.66
CA GLY A 179 8.35 1.98 -11.22
C GLY A 179 7.37 3.00 -10.63
N PHE A 180 7.76 3.65 -9.54
CA PHE A 180 6.96 4.67 -8.87
C PHE A 180 6.90 5.99 -9.68
N PRO A 181 5.80 6.75 -9.61
CA PRO A 181 5.72 8.08 -10.23
C PRO A 181 6.62 9.11 -9.52
N GLU A 182 6.79 10.30 -10.09
CA GLU A 182 7.58 11.39 -9.47
C GLU A 182 6.98 11.89 -8.14
N SER A 183 5.65 11.83 -8.03
CA SER A 183 4.87 12.20 -6.84
C SER A 183 3.64 11.29 -6.72
N TRP A 184 3.39 10.80 -5.51
CA TRP A 184 2.19 10.05 -5.15
C TRP A 184 1.81 10.27 -3.69
N TRP A 185 0.59 9.88 -3.35
CA TRP A 185 0.07 9.84 -2.00
C TRP A 185 -0.74 8.57 -1.81
N TRP A 186 -0.62 8.02 -0.61
CA TRP A 186 -1.37 6.84 -0.20
C TRP A 186 -1.83 7.03 1.24
N GLY A 187 -2.82 6.24 1.64
CA GLY A 187 -3.16 6.13 3.06
C GLY A 187 -4.17 5.03 3.30
N GLN A 188 -4.07 4.41 4.48
CA GLN A 188 -4.95 3.34 4.91
C GLN A 188 -5.23 3.44 6.40
N ALA A 189 -6.48 3.20 6.79
CA ALA A 189 -6.88 3.14 8.19
C ALA A 189 -7.77 1.93 8.50
N GLN A 190 -7.41 1.30 9.60
CA GLN A 190 -8.22 0.44 10.47
C GLN A 190 -8.08 1.02 11.89
N GLY A 191 -8.59 0.38 12.95
CA GLY A 191 -8.56 0.96 14.30
C GLY A 191 -9.56 2.08 14.55
N PHE A 192 -10.58 2.21 13.70
CA PHE A 192 -11.81 2.95 13.97
C PHE A 192 -12.60 2.33 15.14
N ALA A 193 -13.58 3.05 15.68
CA ALA A 193 -14.46 2.53 16.73
C ALA A 193 -15.19 1.24 16.29
N ASP A 194 -15.66 1.18 15.03
CA ASP A 194 -16.12 -0.08 14.43
C ASP A 194 -14.97 -0.83 13.72
N ARG A 195 -14.53 -1.95 14.30
CA ARG A 195 -13.45 -2.82 13.80
C ARG A 195 -13.76 -3.56 12.48
N ARG A 196 -14.89 -3.28 11.83
CA ARG A 196 -15.23 -3.74 10.46
C ARG A 196 -14.96 -2.67 9.40
N ALA A 197 -14.85 -1.40 9.80
CA ALA A 197 -14.56 -0.32 8.88
C ALA A 197 -13.09 -0.40 8.40
N CYS A 198 -12.89 -0.11 7.12
CA CYS A 198 -11.57 0.04 6.52
C CYS A 198 -11.62 1.15 5.47
N VAL A 199 -10.64 2.04 5.50
CA VAL A 199 -10.51 3.13 4.53
C VAL A 199 -9.14 3.03 3.88
N ALA A 200 -9.08 3.17 2.55
CA ALA A 200 -7.84 3.14 1.80
C ALA A 200 -7.93 4.08 0.60
N PHE A 201 -6.85 4.78 0.29
CA PHE A 201 -6.73 5.62 -0.90
C PHE A 201 -5.32 5.56 -1.49
N ALA A 202 -5.25 5.78 -2.79
CA ALA A 202 -3.98 5.97 -3.51
C ALA A 202 -4.20 6.93 -4.68
N GLY A 203 -3.23 7.82 -4.92
CA GLY A 203 -3.23 8.70 -6.08
C GLY A 203 -1.85 9.25 -6.40
N GLY A 204 -1.74 9.85 -7.59
CA GLY A 204 -0.50 10.41 -8.10
C GLY A 204 -0.64 10.81 -9.57
N GLU A 205 0.46 11.23 -10.19
CA GLU A 205 0.48 11.55 -11.62
C GLU A 205 0.35 10.27 -12.46
N VAL A 206 -0.70 10.20 -13.27
CA VAL A 206 -0.89 9.16 -14.30
C VAL A 206 -0.48 9.73 -15.65
N VAL A 207 0.41 9.02 -16.35
CA VAL A 207 0.93 9.41 -17.66
C VAL A 207 0.40 8.47 -18.73
N LEU A 208 -0.31 9.03 -19.72
CA LEU A 208 -0.78 8.31 -20.91
C LEU A 208 -0.38 9.07 -22.17
N GLY A 209 0.78 8.73 -22.72
CA GLY A 209 1.36 9.43 -23.87
C GLY A 209 1.72 10.88 -23.53
N ARG A 210 0.99 11.84 -24.11
CA ARG A 210 1.16 13.28 -23.82
C ARG A 210 0.24 13.80 -22.71
N LEU A 211 -0.71 12.99 -22.24
CA LEU A 211 -1.61 13.37 -21.14
C LEU A 211 -0.93 13.05 -19.80
N ARG A 212 -0.83 14.07 -18.95
CA ARG A 212 -0.46 13.96 -17.54
C ARG A 212 -1.66 14.43 -16.72
N THR A 213 -2.12 13.62 -15.78
CA THR A 213 -3.27 13.96 -14.94
C THR A 213 -3.19 13.25 -13.60
N GLU A 214 -3.60 13.92 -12.53
CA GLU A 214 -3.69 13.31 -11.21
C GLU A 214 -4.97 12.48 -11.10
N VAL A 215 -4.83 11.22 -10.68
CA VAL A 215 -5.98 10.34 -10.39
C VAL A 215 -5.86 9.86 -8.95
N THR A 216 -6.91 10.07 -8.16
CA THR A 216 -7.03 9.47 -6.81
C THR A 216 -8.15 8.45 -6.79
N SER A 217 -7.83 7.27 -6.28
CA SER A 217 -8.77 6.22 -5.92
C SER A 217 -9.02 6.26 -4.42
N LEU A 218 -10.28 6.12 -4.00
CA LEU A 218 -10.70 6.11 -2.60
C LEU A 218 -11.68 4.96 -2.40
N VAL A 219 -11.40 4.12 -1.40
CA VAL A 219 -12.19 2.94 -1.01
C VAL A 219 -12.58 3.08 0.46
N VAL A 220 -13.85 2.80 0.76
CA VAL A 220 -14.35 2.64 2.13
C VAL A 220 -15.15 1.34 2.20
N VAL A 221 -14.80 0.47 3.15
CA VAL A 221 -15.70 -0.55 3.68
C VAL A 221 -16.39 0.06 4.89
N LEU A 222 -17.72 0.16 4.81
CA LEU A 222 -18.55 0.66 5.91
C LEU A 222 -18.76 -0.44 6.98
N PRO A 223 -19.16 -0.06 8.21
CA PRO A 223 -19.49 -1.01 9.28
C PRO A 223 -20.50 -2.12 8.92
N ASP A 224 -21.41 -1.86 7.99
CA ASP A 224 -22.40 -2.82 7.46
C ASP A 224 -21.81 -3.78 6.40
N GLY A 225 -20.52 -3.67 6.10
CA GLY A 225 -19.83 -4.41 5.05
C GLY A 225 -19.97 -3.83 3.64
N ALA A 226 -20.66 -2.70 3.46
CA ALA A 226 -20.84 -2.10 2.14
C ALA A 226 -19.54 -1.42 1.66
N LEU A 227 -18.97 -1.93 0.57
CA LEU A 227 -17.84 -1.30 -0.12
C LEU A 227 -18.32 -0.17 -1.03
N VAL A 228 -17.84 1.05 -0.76
CA VAL A 228 -17.93 2.25 -1.60
C VAL A 228 -16.58 2.52 -2.25
N ARG A 229 -16.58 2.90 -3.54
CA ARG A 229 -15.36 3.22 -4.29
C ARG A 229 -15.57 4.43 -5.20
N LEU A 230 -14.64 5.37 -5.15
CA LEU A 230 -14.59 6.59 -5.96
C LEU A 230 -13.22 6.66 -6.64
N CYS A 231 -13.16 6.96 -7.94
CA CYS A 231 -11.93 6.91 -8.75
C CYS A 231 -12.12 7.53 -10.14
N ASN A 232 -13.27 7.29 -10.78
CA ASN A 232 -13.51 7.75 -12.15
C ASN A 232 -13.57 9.29 -12.21
N PRO A 233 -12.73 9.98 -13.02
CA PRO A 233 -12.63 11.44 -13.01
C PRO A 233 -13.94 12.19 -13.33
N ILE A 234 -14.83 11.58 -14.12
CA ILE A 234 -16.10 12.20 -14.54
C ILE A 234 -17.24 11.87 -13.57
N THR A 235 -17.43 10.59 -13.24
CA THR A 235 -18.63 10.11 -12.52
C THR A 235 -18.44 9.94 -11.01
N SER A 236 -17.19 9.91 -10.55
CA SER A 236 -16.84 9.73 -9.14
C SER A 236 -15.47 10.37 -8.79
N PRO A 237 -15.23 11.66 -9.11
CA PRO A 237 -13.93 12.28 -8.86
C PRO A 237 -13.57 12.30 -7.38
N VAL A 238 -12.28 12.19 -7.10
CA VAL A 238 -11.67 12.42 -5.80
C VAL A 238 -10.62 13.51 -5.98
N ARG A 239 -10.76 14.61 -5.24
CA ARG A 239 -9.70 15.62 -5.11
C ARG A 239 -8.90 15.33 -3.87
N ALA A 240 -7.58 15.39 -3.97
CA ALA A 240 -6.65 15.28 -2.86
C ALA A 240 -5.85 16.59 -2.74
N HIS A 241 -5.51 16.96 -1.51
CA HIS A 241 -4.49 17.95 -1.22
C HIS A 241 -3.61 17.36 -0.11
N VAL A 242 -2.35 17.11 -0.45
CA VAL A 242 -1.41 16.38 0.40
C VAL A 242 -0.15 17.20 0.63
N THR A 243 0.27 17.26 1.87
CA THR A 243 1.59 17.72 2.30
C THR A 243 2.24 16.62 3.15
N ASP A 244 3.48 16.83 3.56
CA ASP A 244 4.29 15.85 4.29
C ASP A 244 3.71 15.49 5.67
N GLU A 245 2.71 16.27 6.14
CA GLU A 245 2.04 16.12 7.43
C GLU A 245 0.51 16.10 7.37
N ARG A 246 -0.12 16.30 6.19
CA ARG A 246 -1.58 16.44 6.06
C ARG A 246 -2.12 15.86 4.76
N TRP A 247 -3.25 15.17 4.85
CA TRP A 247 -3.99 14.58 3.72
C TRP A 247 -5.45 15.01 3.78
N SER A 248 -5.89 15.89 2.88
CA SER A 248 -7.32 16.26 2.73
C SER A 248 -7.86 15.65 1.44
N LEU A 249 -8.82 14.72 1.52
CA LEU A 249 -9.45 14.10 0.36
C LEU A 249 -10.96 14.34 0.35
N LYS A 250 -11.50 14.70 -0.81
CA LYS A 250 -12.94 14.93 -1.04
C LYS A 250 -13.39 14.22 -2.30
N GLY A 251 -14.00 13.05 -2.11
CA GLY A 251 -14.57 12.21 -3.16
C GLY A 251 -16.08 12.37 -3.27
N ARG A 252 -16.62 12.51 -4.49
CA ARG A 252 -18.07 12.63 -4.71
C ARG A 252 -18.56 11.88 -5.94
N SER A 253 -19.79 11.38 -5.89
CA SER A 253 -20.56 10.78 -6.99
C SER A 253 -22.03 11.18 -6.87
N ARG A 254 -22.92 10.72 -7.76
CA ARG A 254 -24.38 10.96 -7.67
C ARG A 254 -25.01 10.45 -6.36
N THR A 255 -24.40 9.47 -5.69
CA THR A 255 -24.97 8.80 -4.51
C THR A 255 -24.15 9.06 -3.24
N TRP A 256 -22.84 9.19 -3.36
CA TRP A 256 -21.92 9.21 -2.22
C TRP A 256 -21.08 10.48 -2.19
N SER A 257 -20.85 11.03 -0.99
CA SER A 257 -19.79 11.99 -0.70
C SER A 257 -18.95 11.42 0.44
N ILE A 258 -17.62 11.42 0.28
CA ILE A 258 -16.66 10.97 1.28
C ILE A 258 -15.63 12.08 1.47
N GLU A 259 -15.38 12.43 2.73
CA GLU A 259 -14.42 13.43 3.15
C GLU A 259 -13.47 12.76 4.15
N ILE A 260 -12.16 12.91 3.93
CA ILE A 260 -11.09 12.36 4.78
C ILE A 260 -10.15 13.51 5.12
N GLU A 261 -9.79 13.63 6.39
CA GLU A 261 -8.69 14.50 6.85
C GLU A 261 -7.75 13.65 7.71
N GLY A 262 -6.53 13.43 7.22
CA GLY A 262 -5.46 12.69 7.91
C GLY A 262 -4.26 13.58 8.26
N ARG A 263 -3.56 13.27 9.36
CA ARG A 263 -2.42 14.05 9.88
C ARG A 263 -1.37 13.18 10.56
N SER A 264 -0.10 13.56 10.42
CA SER A 264 1.02 12.99 11.17
C SER A 264 2.22 13.94 11.12
N PRO A 265 2.99 14.16 12.20
CA PRO A 265 4.15 15.05 12.16
C PRO A 265 5.32 14.44 11.37
N LEU A 266 6.08 15.23 10.64
CA LEU A 266 7.17 14.76 9.75
C LEU A 266 8.20 13.87 10.45
N GLY A 267 8.52 14.14 11.72
CA GLY A 267 9.43 13.31 12.52
C GLY A 267 8.96 11.86 12.67
N ALA A 268 7.63 11.63 12.72
CA ALA A 268 7.02 10.31 12.82
C ALA A 268 7.06 9.48 11.51
N ALA A 269 7.53 10.06 10.39
CA ALA A 269 7.65 9.34 9.13
C ALA A 269 8.83 8.36 9.16
N HIS A 270 8.59 7.13 8.74
CA HIS A 270 9.62 6.28 8.18
C HIS A 270 10.04 6.85 6.82
N VAL A 271 11.33 6.82 6.50
CA VAL A 271 11.75 6.92 5.10
C VAL A 271 11.76 5.50 4.54
N LEU A 272 10.97 5.24 3.51
CA LEU A 272 10.92 3.94 2.83
C LEU A 272 11.60 3.97 1.45
N PRO A 273 12.20 2.85 1.04
CA PRO A 273 12.87 2.74 -0.25
C PRO A 273 11.89 2.50 -1.39
N VAL A 274 12.23 3.01 -2.56
CA VAL A 274 11.68 2.58 -3.85
C VAL A 274 12.79 1.96 -4.71
N PRO A 275 12.47 0.95 -5.53
CA PRO A 275 13.44 0.34 -6.44
C PRO A 275 13.75 1.23 -7.64
N LEU A 276 14.98 1.09 -8.14
CA LEU A 276 15.34 1.36 -9.53
C LEU A 276 15.53 0.00 -10.23
N PRO A 277 14.48 -0.59 -10.85
CA PRO A 277 14.47 -2.01 -11.23
C PRO A 277 15.64 -2.44 -12.13
N THR A 278 16.01 -1.59 -13.09
CA THR A 278 17.12 -1.84 -14.02
C THR A 278 18.51 -1.70 -13.40
N GLU A 279 18.64 -0.99 -12.27
CA GLU A 279 19.90 -0.76 -11.57
C GLU A 279 20.12 -1.74 -10.40
N ARG A 280 19.18 -2.67 -10.17
CA ARG A 280 19.18 -3.65 -9.08
C ARG A 280 19.46 -3.06 -7.68
N ARG A 281 18.96 -1.84 -7.43
CA ARG A 281 19.16 -1.12 -6.15
C ARG A 281 17.94 -0.34 -5.69
N ASN A 282 17.91 -0.10 -4.39
CA ASN A 282 16.95 0.79 -3.74
C ASN A 282 17.46 2.24 -3.70
N ILE A 283 16.54 3.19 -3.63
CA ILE A 283 16.79 4.60 -3.30
C ILE A 283 15.70 5.06 -2.30
N PRO A 284 15.94 6.08 -1.46
CA PRO A 284 14.85 6.65 -0.65
C PRO A 284 13.77 7.25 -1.55
N GLY A 285 12.51 6.90 -1.30
CA GLY A 285 11.39 7.26 -2.18
C GLY A 285 10.17 7.85 -1.48
N ALA A 286 9.85 7.43 -0.27
CA ALA A 286 8.62 7.82 0.42
C ALA A 286 8.84 8.28 1.86
N LEU A 287 7.94 9.15 2.31
CA LEU A 287 7.68 9.40 3.73
C LEU A 287 6.42 8.63 4.12
N GLU A 288 6.57 7.60 4.95
CA GLU A 288 5.49 6.72 5.39
C GLU A 288 5.26 6.86 6.89
N HIS A 289 4.10 7.40 7.26
CA HIS A 289 3.62 7.39 8.64
C HIS A 289 2.84 6.11 8.88
N LEU A 290 3.04 5.43 10.01
CA LEU A 290 2.32 4.18 10.33
C LEU A 290 1.22 4.33 11.39
N GLY A 291 1.25 5.43 12.15
CA GLY A 291 0.34 5.73 13.26
C GLY A 291 -0.03 7.23 13.32
N GLY A 292 -0.39 7.81 12.18
CA GLY A 292 -1.03 9.12 12.13
C GLY A 292 -2.53 9.03 12.50
N SER A 293 -3.22 10.16 12.56
CA SER A 293 -4.69 10.15 12.71
C SER A 293 -5.39 10.29 11.35
N MET A 294 -6.58 9.70 11.22
CA MET A 294 -7.48 9.86 10.07
C MET A 294 -8.93 9.97 10.53
N SER A 295 -9.51 11.15 10.34
CA SER A 295 -10.96 11.38 10.47
C SER A 295 -11.65 11.13 9.13
N VAL A 296 -12.82 10.50 9.15
CA VAL A 296 -13.58 10.14 7.94
C VAL A 296 -15.04 10.50 8.11
N THR A 297 -15.67 11.01 7.05
CA THR A 297 -17.11 11.27 7.00
C THR A 297 -17.71 10.79 5.68
N VAL A 298 -18.70 9.90 5.76
CA VAL A 298 -19.39 9.31 4.62
C VAL A 298 -20.86 9.70 4.63
N ARG A 299 -21.31 10.28 3.51
CA ARG A 299 -22.70 10.67 3.27
C ARG A 299 -23.28 9.95 2.07
N ARG A 300 -24.53 9.47 2.19
CA ARG A 300 -25.33 8.88 1.11
C ARG A 300 -26.53 9.78 0.82
N HIS A 301 -26.68 10.24 -0.41
CA HIS A 301 -27.69 11.23 -0.82
C HIS A 301 -27.75 12.45 0.14
N GLY A 302 -26.58 12.96 0.54
CA GLY A 302 -26.44 14.09 1.48
C GLY A 302 -26.61 13.75 2.97
N LYS A 303 -27.24 12.62 3.31
CA LYS A 303 -27.40 12.19 4.70
C LYS A 303 -26.13 11.53 5.22
N LEU A 304 -25.72 11.86 6.45
CA LEU A 304 -24.64 11.15 7.17
C LEU A 304 -25.03 9.69 7.38
N VAL A 305 -24.12 8.76 7.07
CA VAL A 305 -24.31 7.32 7.32
C VAL A 305 -23.20 6.70 8.15
N TRP A 306 -21.99 7.28 8.12
CA TRP A 306 -20.89 6.91 9.01
C TRP A 306 -19.92 8.10 9.14
N ALA A 307 -19.41 8.32 10.34
CA ALA A 307 -18.25 9.16 10.60
C ALA A 307 -17.52 8.59 11.82
N ASP A 308 -16.19 8.63 11.79
CA ASP A 308 -15.32 7.95 12.75
C ASP A 308 -13.90 8.54 12.65
N GLU A 309 -13.04 8.20 13.60
CA GLU A 309 -11.63 8.58 13.59
C GLU A 309 -10.77 7.38 13.98
N SER A 310 -9.69 7.16 13.23
CA SER A 310 -8.64 6.21 13.58
C SER A 310 -7.40 6.97 14.08
N PRO A 311 -6.83 6.60 15.24
CA PRO A 311 -5.52 7.08 15.68
C PRO A 311 -4.35 6.26 15.09
N LEU A 312 -4.63 5.27 14.23
CA LEU A 312 -3.67 4.35 13.62
C LEU A 312 -3.87 4.33 12.10
N ALA A 313 -3.78 5.49 11.49
CA ALA A 313 -3.74 5.67 10.05
C ALA A 313 -2.32 5.59 9.53
N ALA A 314 -2.10 4.75 8.52
CA ALA A 314 -0.92 4.84 7.69
C ALA A 314 -1.14 5.89 6.59
N LEU A 315 -0.14 6.73 6.32
CA LEU A 315 -0.24 7.92 5.47
C LEU A 315 1.10 8.14 4.76
N GLU A 316 1.10 8.07 3.43
CA GLU A 316 2.31 8.20 2.60
C GLU A 316 2.30 9.52 1.81
N HIS A 317 3.46 10.18 1.75
CA HIS A 317 3.77 11.17 0.73
C HIS A 317 5.06 10.77 0.00
N GLY A 318 4.87 10.30 -1.23
CA GLY A 318 5.94 9.83 -2.10
C GLY A 318 6.60 10.94 -2.91
N GLY A 319 7.92 10.81 -3.07
CA GLY A 319 8.74 11.68 -3.92
C GLY A 319 10.21 11.54 -3.59
N ILE A 320 11.03 11.13 -4.57
CA ILE A 320 12.46 10.85 -4.39
C ILE A 320 13.21 12.04 -3.77
N SER A 321 12.97 13.26 -4.28
CA SER A 321 13.62 14.47 -3.76
C SER A 321 13.22 14.78 -2.31
N ARG A 322 11.97 14.48 -1.93
CA ARG A 322 11.44 14.68 -0.58
C ARG A 322 12.08 13.69 0.41
N ALA A 323 12.07 12.40 0.08
CA ALA A 323 12.67 11.36 0.89
C ALA A 323 14.20 11.56 1.07
N ARG A 324 14.90 12.01 0.02
CA ARG A 324 16.32 12.40 0.12
C ARG A 324 16.55 13.61 1.02
N ALA A 325 15.74 14.65 0.89
CA ALA A 325 15.85 15.85 1.73
C ALA A 325 15.63 15.51 3.21
N GLU A 326 14.69 14.61 3.52
CA GLU A 326 14.43 14.17 4.89
C GLU A 326 15.58 13.34 5.48
N LEU A 327 16.18 12.43 4.72
CA LEU A 327 17.38 11.71 5.17
C LEU A 327 18.56 12.66 5.44
N LEU A 328 18.77 13.65 4.57
CA LEU A 328 19.80 14.68 4.77
C LEU A 328 19.51 15.53 6.02
N ARG A 329 18.24 15.91 6.26
CA ARG A 329 17.82 16.63 7.47
C ARG A 329 18.07 15.83 8.75
N ARG A 330 17.92 14.50 8.70
CA ARG A 330 18.21 13.56 9.80
C ARG A 330 19.70 13.26 9.98
N GLY A 331 20.58 13.74 9.10
CA GLY A 331 22.01 13.43 9.15
C GLY A 331 22.34 11.96 8.82
N ALA A 332 21.49 11.29 8.03
CA ALA A 332 21.69 9.90 7.66
C ALA A 332 22.94 9.69 6.77
N GLU A 333 23.51 8.49 6.82
CA GLU A 333 24.72 8.14 6.07
C GLU A 333 24.55 8.28 4.54
N ALA A 334 25.67 8.57 3.86
CA ALA A 334 25.70 8.66 2.41
C ALA A 334 25.34 7.32 1.77
N GLY A 335 24.19 7.28 1.08
CA GLY A 335 23.66 6.06 0.46
C GLY A 335 22.54 5.37 1.25
N ALA A 336 22.14 5.89 2.41
CA ALA A 336 20.95 5.41 3.12
C ALA A 336 19.70 5.43 2.21
N THR A 337 18.93 4.34 2.24
CA THR A 337 17.70 4.17 1.44
C THR A 337 16.42 4.14 2.27
N SER A 338 16.57 3.99 3.59
CA SER A 338 15.49 3.99 4.57
C SER A 338 16.00 4.56 5.90
N ALA A 339 15.10 5.08 6.72
CA ALA A 339 15.40 5.46 8.11
C ALA A 339 14.15 5.35 8.98
N PRO A 340 14.29 4.97 10.26
CA PRO A 340 13.19 5.00 11.21
C PRO A 340 12.77 6.45 11.53
N PRO A 341 11.59 6.65 12.13
CA PRO A 341 11.18 7.92 12.71
C PRO A 341 12.23 8.51 13.65
N VAL A 342 12.24 9.83 13.75
CA VAL A 342 13.05 10.58 14.72
C VAL A 342 12.12 11.28 15.71
N SER A 343 12.42 11.14 17.00
CA SER A 343 11.74 11.85 18.09
C SER A 343 11.99 13.36 18.05
#